data_AF-A0A671TBX7-F1
#
_entry.id   AF-A0A671TBX7-F1
#
_cell.length_a   1.000
_cell.length_b   1.000
_cell.length_c   1.000
_cell.angle_alpha   90.00
_cell.angle_beta   90.00
_cell.angle_gamma   90.00
#
_symmetry.space_group_name_H-M   'P 1'
#
loop_
_entity.id
_entity.type
_entity.pdbx_description
1 polymer ?
#
loop_
_entity_poly.entity_id
_entity_poly.type
_entity_poly.pdbx_seq_one_letter_code
_entity_poly.pdbx_strand_id
1 'polypeptide(L)'
;MPPKKGDGPKQPPLIGRFGTSLKIGIVGLPNVGKVPAFLNVVDIAGLVKGAHAGQGLGNAFLSHISACDAIFHMTRAFEDEDIIHVEGCVDPVRDIEIIHEELRMKDEEMIGPIIDKLEKTAVRGGDKKLKPEYDIMCKVKSWVVDEKKHVRYYHEWNDKEIEVLNKYLFLTSKPMIYLVNLSEKDYIRKKNKWLVKIKEWVDVHDPCALVIPFSGGFESNYQDMTDEEKQKYCEENKTQSILTKIIKSGYSALQLEYFFTAGPDEVRAWTVRKGTKAPQAAGKIHTDFEKGFIMAEVMKFTDFKDEGSENAAKAAGKYRQQGRNYIVEDGDIIFFKFNTPNQPKKK
;
A
#
# COMPACT_ATOMS: atom_id res chain seq x y z
N MET A 1 -46.68 0.04 1.28
CA MET A 1 -45.31 0.56 1.51
C MET A 1 -44.45 -0.59 2.00
N PRO A 2 -43.39 -1.00 1.28
CA PRO A 2 -42.46 -2.01 1.79
C PRO A 2 -41.44 -1.37 2.75
N PRO A 3 -40.93 -2.11 3.75
CA PRO A 3 -40.11 -1.57 4.82
C PRO A 3 -38.66 -1.30 4.38
N LYS A 4 -38.07 -0.25 4.95
CA LYS A 4 -36.67 0.17 4.76
C LYS A 4 -35.71 -0.98 5.15
N LYS A 5 -34.85 -1.38 4.22
CA LYS A 5 -33.68 -2.25 4.51
C LYS A 5 -32.62 -1.44 5.24
N GLY A 6 -32.11 -2.01 6.34
CA GLY A 6 -31.06 -1.42 7.18
C GLY A 6 -29.73 -1.27 6.46
N ASP A 7 -29.01 -0.21 6.84
CA ASP A 7 -27.66 0.09 6.39
C ASP A 7 -26.69 -1.03 6.82
N GLY A 8 -26.05 -1.65 5.84
CA GLY A 8 -24.87 -2.49 6.08
C GLY A 8 -23.65 -1.63 6.47
N PRO A 9 -22.60 -2.23 7.05
CA PRO A 9 -21.43 -1.51 7.50
C PRO A 9 -20.74 -0.78 6.34
N LYS A 10 -20.56 0.54 6.49
CA LYS A 10 -19.91 1.43 5.52
C LYS A 10 -18.42 1.10 5.37
N GLN A 11 -17.98 1.01 4.11
CA GLN A 11 -16.58 0.78 3.73
C GLN A 11 -15.73 2.04 3.98
N PRO A 12 -14.46 1.90 4.41
CA PRO A 12 -13.58 3.05 4.65
C PRO A 12 -13.05 3.69 3.34
N PRO A 13 -12.84 5.01 3.26
CA PRO A 13 -12.45 5.71 2.03
C PRO A 13 -10.93 5.71 1.73
N LEU A 14 -10.58 5.94 0.46
CA LEU A 14 -9.28 5.72 -0.22
C LEU A 14 -8.31 6.93 -0.23
N ILE A 15 -6.98 6.70 -0.32
CA ILE A 15 -5.88 7.70 -0.45
C ILE A 15 -4.90 7.37 -1.64
N GLY A 16 -4.38 8.37 -2.39
CA GLY A 16 -3.17 8.29 -3.28
C GLY A 16 -3.35 8.54 -4.81
N ARG A 17 -2.33 9.09 -5.52
CA ARG A 17 -2.30 9.42 -6.99
C ARG A 17 -1.48 8.42 -7.82
N PHE A 18 -1.84 8.20 -9.10
CA PHE A 18 -1.24 7.22 -10.01
C PHE A 18 -0.44 7.83 -11.18
N GLY A 19 0.70 7.22 -11.53
CA GLY A 19 1.44 7.44 -12.78
C GLY A 19 1.69 6.12 -13.54
N THR A 20 1.71 6.19 -14.87
CA THR A 20 1.88 5.04 -15.79
C THR A 20 3.35 4.89 -16.20
N SER A 21 4.04 3.82 -15.78
CA SER A 21 5.42 3.53 -16.21
C SER A 21 5.46 2.61 -17.44
N LEU A 22 6.31 2.98 -18.40
CA LEU A 22 6.61 2.29 -19.67
C LEU A 22 7.29 0.92 -19.45
N LYS A 23 7.13 -0.01 -20.41
CA LYS A 23 7.66 -1.40 -20.36
C LYS A 23 8.51 -1.74 -21.58
N ILE A 24 9.58 -2.52 -21.39
CA ILE A 24 10.41 -3.18 -22.41
C ILE A 24 10.06 -4.68 -22.45
N GLY A 25 10.09 -5.31 -23.63
CA GLY A 25 9.73 -6.73 -23.84
C GLY A 25 10.95 -7.65 -24.11
N ILE A 26 10.87 -8.89 -23.64
CA ILE A 26 11.79 -10.00 -23.94
C ILE A 26 11.05 -11.02 -24.81
N VAL A 27 11.70 -11.57 -25.83
CA VAL A 27 11.14 -12.55 -26.78
C VAL A 27 11.71 -13.95 -26.49
N GLY A 28 10.83 -14.95 -26.33
CA GLY A 28 11.15 -16.37 -26.15
C GLY A 28 9.97 -17.28 -26.50
N LEU A 29 10.22 -18.57 -26.77
CA LEU A 29 9.25 -19.60 -27.19
C LEU A 29 8.13 -19.88 -26.15
N PRO A 30 6.93 -20.36 -26.57
CA PRO A 30 5.70 -20.27 -25.80
C PRO A 30 5.64 -21.30 -24.66
N ASN A 31 6.14 -20.92 -23.50
CA ASN A 31 5.45 -21.27 -22.26
C ASN A 31 4.31 -20.26 -22.09
N VAL A 32 3.14 -20.70 -21.61
CA VAL A 32 2.05 -19.77 -21.24
C VAL A 32 2.66 -18.63 -20.43
N GLY A 33 2.62 -17.42 -20.97
CA GLY A 33 3.30 -16.27 -20.37
C GLY A 33 2.69 -16.02 -19.00
N LYS A 34 3.44 -16.26 -17.93
CA LYS A 34 3.00 -15.94 -16.57
C LYS A 34 3.49 -14.55 -16.22
N VAL A 35 2.57 -13.61 -16.07
CA VAL A 35 2.89 -12.23 -15.69
C VAL A 35 2.37 -11.98 -14.28
N PRO A 36 3.23 -11.99 -13.25
CA PRO A 36 2.81 -11.76 -11.87
C PRO A 36 2.46 -10.28 -11.63
N ALA A 37 1.84 -10.01 -10.48
CA ALA A 37 1.68 -8.65 -9.98
C ALA A 37 3.01 -8.16 -9.37
N PHE A 38 3.28 -6.87 -9.48
CA PHE A 38 4.50 -6.25 -8.96
C PHE A 38 4.16 -5.22 -7.89
N LEU A 39 4.98 -5.18 -6.84
CA LEU A 39 5.01 -4.08 -5.87
C LEU A 39 6.23 -3.22 -6.20
N ASN A 40 6.01 -1.93 -6.46
CA ASN A 40 7.10 -0.99 -6.67
C ASN A 40 7.64 -0.56 -5.30
N VAL A 41 8.92 -0.84 -5.05
CA VAL A 41 9.63 -0.43 -3.82
C VAL A 41 10.71 0.55 -4.24
N VAL A 42 10.71 1.73 -3.60
CA VAL A 42 11.71 2.78 -3.84
C VAL A 42 12.61 2.85 -2.62
N ASP A 43 13.91 2.82 -2.84
CA ASP A 43 14.89 3.05 -1.78
C ASP A 43 14.97 4.55 -1.47
N ILE A 44 14.91 4.88 -0.19
CA ILE A 44 14.92 6.25 0.29
C ILE A 44 16.13 6.37 1.23
N ALA A 45 16.99 7.36 0.97
CA ALA A 45 18.24 7.57 1.71
C ALA A 45 18.02 7.65 3.23
N GLY A 46 19.05 7.46 4.06
CA GLY A 46 18.89 7.61 5.51
C GLY A 46 18.47 9.03 5.93
N LEU A 47 17.53 9.13 6.87
CA LEU A 47 17.18 10.38 7.54
C LEU A 47 18.15 10.62 8.72
N VAL A 48 18.62 11.86 8.84
CA VAL A 48 19.35 12.34 10.02
C VAL A 48 18.49 13.37 10.74
N LYS A 49 18.66 13.49 12.06
CA LYS A 49 17.99 14.49 12.88
C LYS A 49 18.24 15.91 12.33
N GLY A 50 17.21 16.75 12.28
CA GLY A 50 17.24 18.10 11.71
C GLY A 50 16.95 18.18 10.21
N ALA A 51 16.46 17.09 9.60
CA ALA A 51 16.15 17.01 8.18
C ALA A 51 15.03 17.96 7.75
N HIS A 52 14.01 18.18 8.59
CA HIS A 52 12.91 19.13 8.30
C HIS A 52 13.43 20.56 8.07
N ALA A 53 14.42 20.98 8.87
CA ALA A 53 15.05 22.31 8.79
C ALA A 53 16.05 22.45 7.62
N GLY A 54 16.15 21.43 6.74
CA GLY A 54 17.00 21.45 5.56
C GLY A 54 18.48 21.17 5.83
N GLN A 55 18.84 20.62 7.00
CA GLN A 55 20.20 20.17 7.26
C GLN A 55 20.51 18.86 6.50
N GLY A 56 21.66 18.80 5.84
CA GLY A 56 22.13 17.59 5.13
C GLY A 56 21.29 17.20 3.92
N LEU A 57 21.10 15.88 3.71
CA LEU A 57 20.30 15.30 2.62
C LEU A 57 18.79 15.25 2.93
N GLY A 58 18.35 15.83 4.05
CA GLY A 58 16.98 15.69 4.60
C GLY A 58 15.85 16.19 3.71
N ASN A 59 16.04 17.29 2.97
CA ASN A 59 15.01 17.80 2.06
C ASN A 59 14.78 16.88 0.85
N ALA A 60 15.83 16.24 0.32
CA ALA A 60 15.70 15.26 -0.75
C ALA A 60 14.96 14.00 -0.26
N PHE A 61 15.27 13.55 0.96
CA PHE A 61 14.59 12.44 1.62
C PHE A 61 13.07 12.65 1.71
N LEU A 62 12.65 13.80 2.24
CA LEU A 62 11.22 14.12 2.42
C LEU A 62 10.49 14.23 1.08
N SER A 63 11.16 14.75 0.04
CA SER A 63 10.61 14.77 -1.33
C SER A 63 10.39 13.36 -1.87
N HIS A 64 11.32 12.42 -1.65
CA HIS A 64 11.17 11.03 -2.08
C HIS A 64 10.04 10.31 -1.34
N ILE A 65 9.89 10.53 -0.03
CA ILE A 65 8.73 10.01 0.73
C ILE A 65 7.41 10.59 0.20
N SER A 66 7.39 11.89 -0.14
CA SER A 66 6.18 12.53 -0.66
C SER A 66 5.63 11.83 -1.90
N ALA A 67 6.52 11.27 -2.74
CA ALA A 67 6.19 10.54 -3.96
C ALA A 67 5.75 9.08 -3.73
N CYS A 68 5.89 8.55 -2.51
CA CYS A 68 5.48 7.20 -2.14
C CYS A 68 4.08 7.19 -1.50
N ASP A 69 3.33 6.11 -1.66
CA ASP A 69 1.99 5.98 -1.07
C ASP A 69 1.98 5.26 0.29
N ALA A 70 3.04 4.52 0.62
CA ALA A 70 3.24 3.80 1.88
C ALA A 70 4.72 3.79 2.28
N ILE A 71 5.02 3.52 3.55
CA ILE A 71 6.38 3.52 4.08
C ILE A 71 6.69 2.15 4.71
N PHE A 72 7.77 1.51 4.26
CA PHE A 72 8.44 0.47 5.04
C PHE A 72 9.41 1.16 6.00
N HIS A 73 9.02 1.27 7.27
CA HIS A 73 9.85 1.88 8.29
C HIS A 73 10.83 0.83 8.82
N MET A 74 12.04 0.83 8.29
CA MET A 74 13.10 -0.08 8.72
C MET A 74 13.81 0.43 9.97
N THR A 75 13.96 -0.42 10.98
CA THR A 75 14.63 -0.10 12.25
C THR A 75 15.72 -1.11 12.55
N ARG A 76 16.89 -0.64 13.00
CA ARG A 76 18.02 -1.51 13.37
C ARG A 76 17.81 -2.02 14.79
N ALA A 77 17.73 -3.34 14.97
CA ALA A 77 17.60 -4.00 16.28
C ALA A 77 18.69 -5.06 16.49
N PHE A 78 19.92 -4.73 16.14
CA PHE A 78 21.11 -5.52 16.41
C PHE A 78 22.33 -4.63 16.67
N GLU A 79 23.21 -5.10 17.54
CA GLU A 79 24.53 -4.50 17.79
C GLU A 79 25.56 -5.15 16.88
N ASP A 80 26.43 -4.32 16.31
CA ASP A 80 27.56 -4.74 15.48
C ASP A 80 28.65 -3.67 15.64
N GLU A 81 29.85 -4.07 16.04
CA GLU A 81 30.99 -3.18 16.31
C GLU A 81 31.53 -2.54 15.02
N ASP A 82 31.32 -3.20 13.88
CA ASP A 82 31.79 -2.72 12.57
C ASP A 82 30.83 -1.67 11.96
N ILE A 83 29.65 -1.47 12.55
CA ILE A 83 28.61 -0.58 12.01
C ILE A 83 28.32 0.56 12.99
N ILE A 84 28.84 1.75 12.66
CA ILE A 84 28.64 2.98 13.43
C ILE A 84 27.16 3.40 13.40
N HIS A 85 26.60 3.68 14.58
CA HIS A 85 25.27 4.27 14.71
C HIS A 85 25.36 5.79 14.71
N VAL A 86 24.49 6.47 13.96
CA VAL A 86 24.49 7.95 13.85
C VAL A 86 24.36 8.63 15.23
N GLU A 87 23.48 8.10 16.07
CA GLU A 87 23.28 8.58 17.46
C GLU A 87 24.27 7.97 18.48
N GLY A 88 25.32 7.28 18.02
CA GLY A 88 26.36 6.67 18.86
C GLY A 88 25.98 5.36 19.57
N CYS A 89 24.69 5.11 19.83
CA CYS A 89 24.20 3.84 20.38
C CYS A 89 22.92 3.36 19.66
N VAL A 90 22.69 2.04 19.68
CA VAL A 90 21.50 1.41 19.07
C VAL A 90 20.31 1.51 20.03
N ASP A 91 19.34 2.35 19.70
CA ASP A 91 18.05 2.44 20.39
C ASP A 91 16.91 2.59 19.37
N PRO A 92 16.29 1.47 18.95
CA PRO A 92 15.30 1.49 17.88
C PRO A 92 14.06 2.33 18.22
N VAL A 93 13.68 2.43 19.51
CA VAL A 93 12.50 3.20 19.91
C VAL A 93 12.76 4.68 19.74
N ARG A 94 13.92 5.16 20.20
CA ARG A 94 14.37 6.53 19.97
C ARG A 94 14.46 6.84 18.47
N ASP A 95 15.01 5.93 17.69
CA ASP A 95 15.20 6.15 16.24
C ASP A 95 13.85 6.25 15.51
N ILE A 96 12.85 5.44 15.89
CA ILE A 96 11.46 5.56 15.41
C ILE A 96 10.91 6.95 15.77
N GLU A 97 11.06 7.39 17.02
CA GLU A 97 10.55 8.68 17.49
C GLU A 97 11.19 9.85 16.73
N ILE A 98 12.49 9.80 16.45
CA ILE A 98 13.18 10.82 15.65
C ILE A 98 12.56 10.91 14.26
N ILE A 99 12.41 9.79 13.55
CA ILE A 99 11.83 9.79 12.21
C ILE A 99 10.38 10.30 12.25
N HIS A 100 9.60 9.88 13.24
CA HIS A 100 8.21 10.30 13.38
C HIS A 100 8.08 11.80 13.65
N GLU A 101 8.94 12.35 14.50
CA GLU A 101 8.98 13.78 14.79
C GLU A 101 9.30 14.59 13.54
N GLU A 102 10.29 14.17 12.76
CA GLU A 102 10.73 14.84 11.53
C GLU A 102 9.64 14.85 10.45
N LEU A 103 8.91 13.73 10.28
CA LEU A 103 7.77 13.67 9.37
C LEU A 103 6.64 14.61 9.82
N ARG A 104 6.36 14.68 11.13
CA ARG A 104 5.31 15.54 11.68
C ARG A 104 5.68 17.01 11.56
N MET A 105 6.92 17.39 11.87
CA MET A 105 7.42 18.76 11.70
C MET A 105 7.30 19.19 10.25
N LYS A 106 7.54 18.28 9.28
CA LYS A 106 7.35 18.62 7.87
C LYS A 106 5.89 18.86 7.51
N ASP A 107 4.98 18.06 8.05
CA ASP A 107 3.54 18.30 7.87
C ASP A 107 3.09 19.63 8.53
N GLU A 108 3.62 19.95 9.71
CA GLU A 108 3.37 21.23 10.40
C GLU A 108 3.79 22.44 9.54
N GLU A 109 4.98 22.39 8.93
CA GLU A 109 5.45 23.42 7.97
C GLU A 109 4.51 23.57 6.77
N MET A 110 3.90 22.49 6.30
CA MET A 110 2.94 22.53 5.18
C MET A 110 1.57 23.07 5.61
N ILE A 111 1.10 22.71 6.81
CA ILE A 111 -0.24 23.05 7.31
C ILE A 111 -0.41 24.56 7.47
N GLY A 112 0.58 25.28 8.00
CA GLY A 112 0.50 26.73 8.26
C GLY A 112 0.13 27.55 7.02
N PRO A 113 0.95 27.53 5.95
CA PRO A 113 0.66 28.27 4.72
C PRO A 113 -0.66 27.89 4.05
N ILE A 114 -1.09 26.62 4.18
CA ILE A 114 -2.37 26.14 3.66
C ILE A 114 -3.53 26.83 4.40
N ILE A 115 -3.49 26.84 5.73
CA ILE A 115 -4.52 27.45 6.56
C ILE A 115 -4.58 28.96 6.33
N ASP A 116 -3.43 29.64 6.25
CA ASP A 116 -3.38 31.09 6.01
C ASP A 116 -4.02 31.47 4.68
N LYS A 117 -3.80 30.65 3.64
CA LYS A 117 -4.43 30.85 2.33
C LYS A 117 -5.94 30.64 2.41
N LEU A 118 -6.38 29.56 3.05
CA LEU A 118 -7.79 29.24 3.24
C LEU A 118 -8.50 30.29 4.10
N GLU A 119 -7.86 30.83 5.14
CA GLU A 119 -8.44 31.89 5.98
C GLU A 119 -8.70 33.15 5.16
N LYS A 120 -7.72 33.56 4.33
CA LYS A 120 -7.85 34.73 3.47
C LYS A 120 -8.99 34.59 2.46
N THR A 121 -9.15 33.42 1.84
CA THR A 121 -10.16 33.22 0.79
C THR A 121 -11.53 32.83 1.34
N ALA A 122 -11.59 31.89 2.28
CA ALA A 122 -12.84 31.34 2.81
C ALA A 122 -13.48 32.24 3.88
N VAL A 123 -12.67 32.73 4.84
CA VAL A 123 -13.18 33.51 5.98
C VAL A 123 -13.25 34.99 5.62
N ARG A 124 -12.11 35.59 5.23
CA ARG A 124 -12.03 37.02 4.93
C ARG A 124 -12.63 37.37 3.58
N GLY A 125 -12.45 36.50 2.58
CA GLY A 125 -13.02 36.64 1.23
C GLY A 125 -14.47 36.18 1.09
N GLY A 126 -15.03 35.53 2.11
CA GLY A 126 -16.44 35.13 2.15
C GLY A 126 -16.84 33.94 1.26
N ASP A 127 -15.88 33.16 0.73
CA ASP A 127 -16.20 31.97 -0.06
C ASP A 127 -16.70 30.82 0.82
N LYS A 128 -18.03 30.67 0.88
CA LYS A 128 -18.72 29.61 1.64
C LYS A 128 -18.37 28.20 1.18
N LYS A 129 -17.86 28.00 -0.03
CA LYS A 129 -17.48 26.66 -0.53
C LYS A 129 -16.20 26.14 0.11
N LEU A 130 -15.26 27.04 0.43
CA LEU A 130 -13.98 26.69 1.05
C LEU A 130 -14.02 26.67 2.58
N LYS A 131 -15.10 27.19 3.19
CA LYS A 131 -15.26 27.24 4.65
C LYS A 131 -15.19 25.85 5.31
N PRO A 132 -15.85 24.79 4.79
CA PRO A 132 -15.69 23.45 5.34
C PRO A 132 -14.25 22.93 5.27
N GLU A 133 -13.54 23.20 4.17
CA GLU A 133 -12.13 22.80 4.00
C GLU A 133 -11.22 23.51 5.02
N TYR A 134 -11.45 24.80 5.27
CA TYR A 134 -10.77 25.56 6.31
C TYR A 134 -11.00 24.99 7.71
N ASP A 135 -12.26 24.72 8.07
CA ASP A 135 -12.60 24.20 9.40
C ASP A 135 -11.97 22.82 9.66
N ILE A 136 -11.94 21.96 8.63
CA ILE A 136 -11.26 20.66 8.68
C ILE A 136 -9.75 20.86 8.84
N MET A 137 -9.14 21.76 8.08
CA MET A 137 -7.70 22.04 8.21
C MET A 137 -7.33 22.62 9.59
N CYS A 138 -8.21 23.42 10.21
CA CYS A 138 -8.03 23.85 11.60
C CYS A 138 -8.06 22.67 12.59
N LYS A 139 -8.95 21.70 12.40
CA LYS A 139 -8.96 20.44 13.18
C LYS A 139 -7.65 19.66 12.99
N VAL A 140 -7.17 19.54 11.74
CA VAL A 140 -5.88 18.89 11.43
C VAL A 140 -4.73 19.60 12.14
N LYS A 141 -4.68 20.94 12.11
CA LYS A 141 -3.66 21.72 12.84
C LYS A 141 -3.70 21.42 14.34
N SER A 142 -4.88 21.43 14.95
CA SER A 142 -5.00 21.13 16.38
C SER A 142 -4.44 19.75 16.73
N TRP A 143 -4.71 18.74 15.90
CA TRP A 143 -4.20 17.39 16.11
C TRP A 143 -2.70 17.24 15.85
N VAL A 144 -2.21 17.79 14.74
CA VAL A 144 -0.83 17.58 14.28
C VAL A 144 0.16 18.50 14.97
N VAL A 145 -0.23 19.75 15.17
CA VAL A 145 0.65 20.81 15.70
C VAL A 145 0.49 20.93 17.21
N ASP A 146 -0.73 21.09 17.70
CA ASP A 146 -0.96 21.37 19.13
C ASP A 146 -0.84 20.09 19.97
N GLU A 147 -1.46 18.99 19.52
CA GLU A 147 -1.37 17.68 20.19
C GLU A 147 -0.14 16.85 19.77
N LYS A 148 0.62 17.30 18.77
CA LYS A 148 1.86 16.66 18.32
C LYS A 148 1.70 15.20 17.82
N LYS A 149 0.55 14.86 17.23
CA LYS A 149 0.25 13.50 16.75
C LYS A 149 0.24 13.40 15.21
N HIS A 150 0.53 12.20 14.70
CA HIS A 150 0.45 11.94 13.26
C HIS A 150 -0.99 11.93 12.77
N VAL A 151 -1.23 12.35 11.53
CA VAL A 151 -2.57 12.38 10.92
C VAL A 151 -3.23 10.98 10.96
N ARG A 152 -2.46 9.91 10.72
CA ARG A 152 -2.95 8.52 10.72
C ARG A 152 -3.40 7.99 12.08
N TYR A 153 -2.99 8.63 13.19
CA TYR A 153 -3.34 8.17 14.55
C TYR A 153 -4.75 8.61 14.97
N TYR A 154 -5.36 9.53 14.23
CA TYR A 154 -6.74 9.91 14.46
C TYR A 154 -7.66 8.98 13.66
N HIS A 155 -8.42 8.14 14.36
CA HIS A 155 -9.25 7.09 13.73
C HIS A 155 -10.69 7.53 13.45
N GLU A 156 -11.07 8.75 13.82
CA GLU A 156 -12.45 9.25 13.74
C GLU A 156 -12.65 10.28 12.61
N TRP A 157 -11.79 10.27 11.59
CA TRP A 157 -12.00 11.12 10.41
C TRP A 157 -13.26 10.68 9.65
N ASN A 158 -14.15 11.62 9.35
CA ASN A 158 -15.31 11.35 8.49
C ASN A 158 -14.97 11.42 7.00
N ASP A 159 -15.87 10.92 6.13
CA ASP A 159 -15.63 10.83 4.68
C ASP A 159 -15.22 12.16 4.03
N LYS A 160 -15.80 13.30 4.48
CA LYS A 160 -15.46 14.63 3.95
C LYS A 160 -14.10 15.11 4.43
N GLU A 161 -13.76 14.82 5.68
CA GLU A 161 -12.43 15.10 6.24
C GLU A 161 -11.35 14.33 5.49
N ILE A 162 -11.60 13.05 5.19
CA ILE A 162 -10.69 12.19 4.42
C ILE A 162 -10.49 12.73 2.99
N GLU A 163 -11.56 13.21 2.33
CA GLU A 163 -11.47 13.84 1.01
C GLU A 163 -10.55 15.07 1.01
N VAL A 164 -10.62 15.90 2.06
CA VAL A 164 -9.73 17.06 2.23
C VAL A 164 -8.28 16.62 2.50
N LEU A 165 -8.06 15.66 3.41
CA LEU A 165 -6.72 15.14 3.71
C LEU A 165 -6.02 14.59 2.45
N ASN A 166 -6.78 13.89 1.60
CA ASN A 166 -6.31 13.34 0.33
C ASN A 166 -5.87 14.38 -0.71
N LYS A 167 -6.34 15.61 -0.59
CA LYS A 167 -5.90 16.71 -1.45
C LYS A 167 -4.46 17.13 -1.16
N TYR A 168 -4.05 17.03 0.10
CA TYR A 168 -2.78 17.54 0.61
C TYR A 168 -1.70 16.47 0.75
N LEU A 169 -2.08 15.20 0.91
CA LEU A 169 -1.17 14.05 0.93
C LEU A 169 -0.03 14.20 1.95
N PHE A 170 -0.40 14.52 3.20
CA PHE A 170 0.51 14.62 4.34
C PHE A 170 1.40 13.38 4.48
N LEU A 171 2.63 13.56 4.96
CA LEU A 171 3.57 12.45 5.14
C LEU A 171 3.11 11.51 6.24
N THR A 172 2.58 12.06 7.33
CA THR A 172 2.09 11.31 8.49
C THR A 172 0.72 10.67 8.29
N SER A 173 0.07 10.86 7.13
CA SER A 173 -1.14 10.11 6.76
C SER A 173 -0.84 8.78 6.07
N LYS A 174 0.39 8.58 5.60
CA LYS A 174 0.78 7.38 4.83
C LYS A 174 0.75 6.14 5.73
N PRO A 175 0.25 4.98 5.25
CA PRO A 175 0.36 3.72 5.98
C PRO A 175 1.83 3.31 6.17
N MET A 176 2.13 2.75 7.34
CA MET A 176 3.47 2.33 7.72
C MET A 176 3.51 0.84 8.09
N ILE A 177 4.58 0.16 7.68
CA ILE A 177 4.91 -1.20 8.13
C ILE A 177 6.30 -1.13 8.76
N TYR A 178 6.41 -1.51 10.03
CA TYR A 178 7.68 -1.50 10.75
C TYR A 178 8.45 -2.79 10.46
N LEU A 179 9.58 -2.66 9.78
CA LEU A 179 10.51 -3.76 9.52
C LEU A 179 11.63 -3.72 10.56
N VAL A 180 11.62 -4.67 11.48
CA VAL A 180 12.62 -4.73 12.56
C VAL A 180 13.76 -5.63 12.10
N ASN A 181 14.88 -5.02 11.73
CA ASN A 181 16.06 -5.71 11.23
C ASN A 181 16.87 -6.28 12.39
N LEU A 182 16.96 -7.61 12.45
CA LEU A 182 17.63 -8.38 13.48
C LEU A 182 18.92 -9.01 12.94
N SER A 183 19.80 -9.41 13.85
CA SER A 183 20.89 -10.33 13.50
C SER A 183 20.30 -11.68 13.07
N GLU A 184 21.01 -12.41 12.21
CA GLU A 184 20.60 -13.76 11.76
C GLU A 184 20.36 -14.69 12.95
N LYS A 185 21.24 -14.64 13.96
CA LYS A 185 21.12 -15.43 15.20
C LYS A 185 19.84 -15.13 15.96
N ASP A 186 19.48 -13.86 16.13
CA ASP A 186 18.27 -13.46 16.86
C ASP A 186 16.99 -13.78 16.08
N TYR A 187 17.05 -13.65 14.74
CA TYR A 187 15.94 -13.99 13.85
C TYR A 187 15.62 -15.50 13.92
N ILE A 188 16.64 -16.36 13.78
CA ILE A 188 16.48 -17.83 13.88
C ILE A 188 15.96 -18.24 15.27
N ARG A 189 16.52 -17.65 16.34
CA ARG A 189 16.10 -17.92 17.72
C ARG A 189 14.72 -17.34 18.07
N LYS A 190 14.21 -16.41 17.26
CA LYS A 190 12.95 -15.66 17.48
C LYS A 190 12.93 -14.92 18.83
N LYS A 191 14.10 -14.40 19.24
CA LYS A 191 14.26 -13.66 20.51
C LYS A 191 15.24 -12.52 20.32
N ASN A 192 14.86 -11.34 20.76
CA ASN A 192 15.70 -10.14 20.73
C ASN A 192 15.24 -9.16 21.81
N LYS A 193 16.18 -8.39 22.37
CA LYS A 193 15.94 -7.51 23.53
C LYS A 193 15.10 -6.26 23.21
N TRP A 194 15.01 -5.85 21.94
CA TRP A 194 14.26 -4.67 21.53
C TRP A 194 12.87 -4.96 20.95
N LEU A 195 12.61 -6.19 20.47
CA LEU A 195 11.33 -6.54 19.82
C LEU A 195 10.11 -6.21 20.67
N VAL A 196 10.15 -6.52 21.97
CA VAL A 196 9.04 -6.24 22.89
C VAL A 196 8.81 -4.74 23.02
N LYS A 197 9.89 -3.96 23.23
CA LYS A 197 9.81 -2.50 23.36
C LYS A 197 9.27 -1.83 22.10
N ILE A 198 9.70 -2.27 20.92
CA ILE A 198 9.20 -1.77 19.64
C ILE A 198 7.71 -2.11 19.49
N LYS A 199 7.31 -3.34 19.83
CA LYS A 199 5.92 -3.76 19.73
C LYS A 199 5.02 -2.96 20.67
N GLU A 200 5.43 -2.78 21.93
CA GLU A 200 4.72 -1.94 22.90
C GLU A 200 4.60 -0.49 22.42
N TRP A 201 5.68 0.09 21.90
CA TRP A 201 5.64 1.45 21.36
C TRP A 201 4.65 1.56 20.19
N VAL A 202 4.69 0.61 19.24
CA VAL A 202 3.78 0.59 18.09
C VAL A 202 2.33 0.37 18.52
N ASP A 203 2.07 -0.50 19.49
CA ASP A 203 0.70 -0.76 19.96
C ASP A 203 0.08 0.46 20.66
N VAL A 204 0.89 1.29 21.31
CA VAL A 204 0.43 2.52 21.97
C VAL A 204 0.22 3.66 20.97
N HIS A 205 1.16 3.86 20.05
CA HIS A 205 1.16 5.04 19.17
C HIS A 205 0.49 4.78 17.82
N ASP A 206 0.57 3.55 17.32
CA ASP A 206 0.19 3.17 15.97
C ASP A 206 -0.43 1.75 15.92
N PRO A 207 -1.56 1.52 16.64
CA PRO A 207 -2.09 0.18 16.94
C PRO A 207 -2.47 -0.63 15.70
N CYS A 208 -2.70 0.04 14.56
CA CYS A 208 -3.08 -0.60 13.31
C CYS A 208 -1.87 -1.00 12.45
N ALA A 209 -0.64 -0.67 12.85
CA ALA A 209 0.54 -0.96 12.06
C ALA A 209 1.06 -2.37 12.25
N LEU A 210 1.60 -2.92 11.17
CA LEU A 210 2.22 -4.23 11.17
C LEU A 210 3.70 -4.11 11.56
N VAL A 211 4.12 -4.93 12.51
CA VAL A 211 5.53 -5.10 12.89
C VAL A 211 6.01 -6.45 12.35
N ILE A 212 7.03 -6.44 11.49
CA ILE A 212 7.61 -7.64 10.89
C ILE A 212 9.08 -7.73 11.32
N PRO A 213 9.45 -8.68 12.19
CA PRO A 213 10.85 -9.01 12.41
C PRO A 213 11.41 -9.71 11.18
N PHE A 214 12.58 -9.28 10.72
CA PHE A 214 13.33 -9.90 9.63
C PHE A 214 14.83 -9.78 9.91
N SER A 215 15.66 -10.47 9.12
CA SER A 215 17.10 -10.25 9.16
C SER A 215 17.61 -10.00 7.75
N GLY A 216 18.13 -8.80 7.50
CA GLY A 216 18.69 -8.44 6.21
C GLY A 216 19.88 -9.31 5.82
N GLY A 217 20.73 -9.67 6.79
CA GLY A 217 21.86 -10.58 6.57
C GLY A 217 21.40 -11.97 6.14
N PHE A 218 20.41 -12.54 6.84
CA PHE A 218 19.80 -13.82 6.46
C PHE A 218 19.17 -13.76 5.06
N GLU A 219 18.34 -12.74 4.77
CA GLU A 219 17.66 -12.64 3.48
C GLU A 219 18.65 -12.44 2.33
N SER A 220 19.72 -11.68 2.52
CA SER A 220 20.78 -11.51 1.52
C SER A 220 21.46 -12.84 1.20
N ASN A 221 21.94 -13.55 2.24
CA ASN A 221 22.56 -14.86 2.09
C ASN A 221 21.60 -15.87 1.44
N TYR A 222 20.32 -15.84 1.83
CA TYR A 222 19.29 -16.72 1.29
C TYR A 222 19.04 -16.49 -0.20
N GLN A 223 19.14 -15.26 -0.71
CA GLN A 223 18.96 -15.00 -2.14
C GLN A 223 20.08 -15.59 -3.01
N ASP A 224 21.31 -15.63 -2.49
CA ASP A 224 22.49 -16.12 -3.21
C ASP A 224 22.60 -17.66 -3.26
N MET A 225 21.79 -18.37 -2.47
CA MET A 225 21.75 -19.85 -2.41
C MET A 225 20.96 -20.48 -3.56
N THR A 226 21.32 -21.71 -3.95
CA THR A 226 20.50 -22.52 -4.87
C THR A 226 19.23 -23.03 -4.21
N ASP A 227 18.28 -23.55 -4.99
CA ASP A 227 17.00 -24.04 -4.44
C ASP A 227 17.19 -25.24 -3.50
N GLU A 228 18.16 -26.12 -3.77
CA GLU A 228 18.51 -27.24 -2.90
C GLU A 228 19.14 -26.75 -1.58
N GLU A 229 20.04 -25.76 -1.66
CA GLU A 229 20.70 -25.16 -0.50
C GLU A 229 19.69 -24.43 0.39
N LYS A 230 18.77 -23.68 -0.22
CA LYS A 230 17.67 -22.99 0.48
C LYS A 230 16.83 -23.98 1.27
N GLN A 231 16.41 -25.08 0.64
CA GLN A 231 15.58 -26.09 1.29
C GLN A 231 16.32 -26.71 2.48
N LYS A 232 17.58 -27.13 2.28
CA LYS A 232 18.41 -27.71 3.34
C LYS A 232 18.62 -26.73 4.50
N TYR A 233 18.97 -25.48 4.20
CA TYR A 233 19.19 -24.46 5.23
C TYR A 233 17.91 -24.17 6.04
N CYS A 234 16.75 -24.12 5.38
CA CYS A 234 15.46 -23.89 6.05
C CYS A 234 15.09 -25.06 6.97
N GLU A 235 15.35 -26.29 6.54
CA GLU A 235 15.10 -27.51 7.33
C GLU A 235 16.02 -27.58 8.56
N GLU A 236 17.31 -27.31 8.40
CA GLU A 236 18.30 -27.34 9.48
C GLU A 236 18.06 -26.25 10.54
N ASN A 237 17.82 -25.02 10.10
CA ASN A 237 17.66 -23.87 10.99
C ASN A 237 16.21 -23.60 11.40
N LYS A 238 15.24 -24.39 10.90
CA LYS A 238 13.80 -24.21 11.13
C LYS A 238 13.33 -22.77 10.90
N THR A 239 13.87 -22.16 9.85
CA THR A 239 13.62 -20.78 9.45
C THR A 239 13.13 -20.72 8.01
N GLN A 240 12.59 -19.58 7.61
CA GLN A 240 12.12 -19.34 6.24
C GLN A 240 12.30 -17.87 5.89
N SER A 241 12.45 -17.59 4.59
CA SER A 241 12.39 -16.22 4.09
C SER A 241 11.04 -15.58 4.41
N ILE A 242 11.09 -14.34 4.88
CA ILE A 242 9.92 -13.50 5.19
C ILE A 242 9.69 -12.44 4.12
N LEU A 243 10.57 -12.34 3.12
CA LEU A 243 10.50 -11.33 2.06
C LEU A 243 9.15 -11.38 1.31
N THR A 244 8.65 -12.59 1.01
CA THR A 244 7.31 -12.74 0.40
C THR A 244 6.20 -12.18 1.30
N LYS A 245 6.30 -12.34 2.62
CA LYS A 245 5.34 -11.76 3.57
C LYS A 245 5.45 -10.23 3.60
N ILE A 246 6.66 -9.68 3.56
CA ILE A 246 6.89 -8.22 3.50
C ILE A 246 6.22 -7.64 2.25
N ILE A 247 6.45 -8.24 1.07
CA ILE A 247 5.86 -7.80 -0.20
C ILE A 247 4.33 -7.87 -0.15
N LYS A 248 3.76 -9.00 0.27
CA LYS A 248 2.30 -9.16 0.41
C LYS A 248 1.69 -8.17 1.41
N SER A 249 2.40 -7.87 2.49
CA SER A 249 1.97 -6.89 3.50
C SER A 249 1.98 -5.48 2.93
N GLY A 250 3.02 -5.10 2.18
CA GLY A 250 3.09 -3.81 1.48
C GLY A 250 1.97 -3.64 0.46
N TYR A 251 1.68 -4.68 -0.32
CA TYR A 251 0.57 -4.70 -1.27
C TYR A 251 -0.78 -4.49 -0.57
N SER A 252 -0.98 -5.18 0.56
CA SER A 252 -2.18 -5.04 1.39
C SER A 252 -2.31 -3.67 2.04
N ALA A 253 -1.19 -3.08 2.50
CA ALA A 253 -1.17 -1.75 3.11
C ALA A 253 -1.55 -0.65 2.10
N LEU A 254 -1.18 -0.81 0.83
CA LEU A 254 -1.61 0.05 -0.27
C LEU A 254 -3.07 -0.19 -0.71
N GLN A 255 -3.80 -1.09 -0.04
CA GLN A 255 -5.16 -1.51 -0.39
C GLN A 255 -5.25 -1.98 -1.84
N LEU A 256 -4.21 -2.68 -2.31
CA LEU A 256 -4.18 -3.29 -3.62
C LEU A 256 -4.73 -4.72 -3.54
N GLU A 257 -5.39 -5.12 -4.61
CA GLU A 257 -5.84 -6.49 -4.90
C GLU A 257 -5.57 -6.78 -6.37
N TYR A 258 -5.69 -8.04 -6.78
CA TYR A 258 -5.50 -8.39 -8.19
C TYR A 258 -6.61 -9.30 -8.70
N PHE A 259 -6.89 -9.17 -10.00
CA PHE A 259 -7.67 -10.15 -10.74
C PHE A 259 -6.77 -10.80 -11.80
N PHE A 260 -7.17 -11.96 -12.30
CA PHE A 260 -6.47 -12.70 -13.31
C PHE A 260 -7.19 -12.66 -14.65
N THR A 261 -6.43 -12.53 -15.72
CA THR A 261 -6.84 -13.00 -17.05
C THR A 261 -6.10 -14.30 -17.32
N ALA A 262 -6.83 -15.36 -17.67
CA ALA A 262 -6.27 -16.67 -17.93
C ALA A 262 -6.71 -17.16 -19.31
N GLY A 263 -5.74 -17.52 -20.15
CA GLY A 263 -5.96 -18.10 -21.46
C GLY A 263 -4.82 -19.03 -21.87
N PRO A 264 -4.91 -19.66 -23.05
CA PRO A 264 -3.87 -20.55 -23.56
C PRO A 264 -2.53 -19.83 -23.80
N ASP A 265 -2.56 -18.53 -24.09
CA ASP A 265 -1.36 -17.75 -24.41
C ASP A 265 -0.72 -17.11 -23.16
N GLU A 266 -1.54 -16.55 -22.26
CA GLU A 266 -1.08 -15.78 -21.11
C GLU A 266 -1.95 -16.03 -19.87
N VAL A 267 -1.29 -16.11 -18.71
CA VAL A 267 -1.93 -15.97 -17.40
C VAL A 267 -1.31 -14.77 -16.71
N ARG A 268 -2.12 -13.75 -16.45
CA ARG A 268 -1.64 -12.46 -15.95
C ARG A 268 -2.43 -11.96 -14.77
N ALA A 269 -1.72 -11.50 -13.74
CA ALA A 269 -2.29 -10.78 -12.61
C ALA A 269 -2.33 -9.27 -12.89
N TRP A 270 -3.48 -8.66 -12.66
CA TRP A 270 -3.72 -7.24 -12.88
C TRP A 270 -4.00 -6.55 -11.54
N THR A 271 -3.08 -5.68 -11.12
CA THR A 271 -3.22 -4.89 -9.90
C THR A 271 -4.31 -3.83 -10.04
N VAL A 272 -5.26 -3.84 -9.11
CA VAL A 272 -6.30 -2.83 -8.92
C VAL A 272 -6.36 -2.43 -7.43
N ARG A 273 -7.07 -1.35 -7.11
CA ARG A 273 -7.34 -1.01 -5.70
C ARG A 273 -8.59 -1.74 -5.24
N LYS A 274 -8.65 -2.07 -3.96
CA LYS A 274 -9.88 -2.59 -3.34
C LYS A 274 -11.06 -1.66 -3.62
N GLY A 275 -12.18 -2.25 -4.03
CA GLY A 275 -13.38 -1.49 -4.39
C GLY A 275 -13.42 -1.03 -5.86
N THR A 276 -12.42 -1.39 -6.67
CA THR A 276 -12.42 -1.07 -8.11
C THR A 276 -13.59 -1.78 -8.80
N LYS A 277 -14.37 -1.03 -9.59
CA LYS A 277 -15.48 -1.61 -10.34
C LYS A 277 -15.00 -2.32 -11.60
N ALA A 278 -15.77 -3.30 -12.08
CA ALA A 278 -15.43 -4.09 -13.27
C ALA A 278 -15.03 -3.25 -14.51
N PRO A 279 -15.71 -2.15 -14.87
CA PRO A 279 -15.26 -1.31 -16.01
C PRO A 279 -13.89 -0.67 -15.80
N GLN A 280 -13.60 -0.20 -14.58
CA GLN A 280 -12.32 0.42 -14.24
C GLN A 280 -11.19 -0.61 -14.21
N ALA A 281 -11.48 -1.82 -13.73
CA ALA A 281 -10.57 -2.95 -13.79
C ALA A 281 -10.25 -3.33 -15.25
N ALA A 282 -11.26 -3.35 -16.13
CA ALA A 282 -11.06 -3.57 -17.56
C ALA A 282 -10.19 -2.47 -18.20
N GLY A 283 -10.36 -1.22 -17.76
CA GLY A 283 -9.53 -0.07 -18.15
C GLY A 283 -8.03 -0.23 -17.87
N LYS A 284 -7.65 -1.05 -16.87
CA LYS A 284 -6.25 -1.38 -16.59
C LYS A 284 -5.60 -2.24 -17.68
N ILE A 285 -6.40 -3.04 -18.38
CA ILE A 285 -5.93 -3.81 -19.54
C ILE A 285 -5.78 -2.87 -20.74
N HIS A 286 -6.84 -2.14 -21.06
CA HIS A 286 -6.85 -1.17 -22.13
C HIS A 286 -7.96 -0.14 -21.93
N THR A 287 -7.70 1.14 -22.25
CA THR A 287 -8.67 2.23 -22.05
C THR A 287 -9.98 2.04 -22.85
N ASP A 288 -9.93 1.36 -24.00
CA ASP A 288 -11.13 1.03 -24.79
C ASP A 288 -12.04 0.01 -24.12
N PHE A 289 -11.51 -0.88 -23.27
CA PHE A 289 -12.34 -1.86 -22.56
C PHE A 289 -13.23 -1.16 -21.54
N GLU A 290 -12.74 -0.09 -20.90
CA GLU A 290 -13.55 0.70 -19.97
C GLU A 290 -14.64 1.48 -20.70
N LYS A 291 -14.31 2.14 -21.81
CA LYS A 291 -15.28 2.91 -22.63
C LYS A 291 -16.32 2.00 -23.27
N GLY A 292 -15.88 0.88 -23.81
CA GLY A 292 -16.69 -0.11 -24.52
C GLY A 292 -17.31 -1.17 -23.62
N PHE A 293 -17.18 -1.07 -22.30
CA PHE A 293 -17.57 -2.13 -21.36
C PHE A 293 -19.04 -2.55 -21.53
N ILE A 294 -19.24 -3.84 -21.79
CA ILE A 294 -20.55 -4.50 -21.82
C ILE A 294 -20.77 -5.21 -20.49
N MET A 295 -19.90 -6.18 -20.20
CA MET A 295 -19.99 -7.03 -19.01
C MET A 295 -18.66 -7.72 -18.71
N ALA A 296 -18.53 -8.25 -17.50
CA ALA A 296 -17.44 -9.09 -17.06
C ALA A 296 -17.95 -10.51 -16.79
N GLU A 297 -17.36 -11.50 -17.43
CA GLU A 297 -17.54 -12.90 -17.07
C GLU A 297 -16.53 -13.22 -15.96
N VAL A 298 -17.03 -13.48 -14.75
CA VAL A 298 -16.23 -13.60 -13.53
C VAL A 298 -16.37 -14.99 -12.95
N MET A 299 -15.24 -15.58 -12.59
CA MET A 299 -15.13 -16.84 -11.87
C MET A 299 -14.19 -16.65 -10.69
N LYS A 300 -14.57 -17.09 -9.49
CA LYS A 300 -13.67 -17.01 -8.33
C LYS A 300 -12.52 -17.99 -8.49
N PHE A 301 -11.33 -17.61 -8.04
CA PHE A 301 -10.18 -18.52 -8.03
C PHE A 301 -10.47 -19.81 -7.24
N THR A 302 -11.15 -19.71 -6.09
CA THR A 302 -11.54 -20.87 -5.28
C THR A 302 -12.46 -21.80 -6.06
N ASP A 303 -13.47 -21.25 -6.73
CA ASP A 303 -14.41 -22.01 -7.57
C ASP A 303 -13.70 -22.70 -8.73
N PHE A 304 -12.79 -22.00 -9.41
CA PHE A 304 -12.00 -22.60 -10.50
C PHE A 304 -11.10 -23.73 -10.00
N LYS A 305 -10.47 -23.54 -8.84
CA LYS A 305 -9.57 -24.54 -8.23
C LYS A 305 -10.33 -25.79 -7.79
N ASP A 306 -11.51 -25.63 -7.20
CA ASP A 306 -12.31 -26.74 -6.68
C ASP A 306 -12.94 -27.57 -7.82
N GLU A 307 -13.39 -26.91 -8.90
CA GLU A 307 -14.01 -27.58 -10.05
C GLU A 307 -12.98 -28.08 -11.10
N GLY A 308 -11.74 -27.61 -11.02
CA GLY A 308 -10.60 -28.07 -11.84
C GLY A 308 -10.57 -27.56 -13.29
N SER A 309 -11.66 -27.02 -13.83
CA SER A 309 -11.68 -26.41 -15.17
C SER A 309 -12.75 -25.33 -15.34
N GLU A 310 -12.58 -24.45 -16.33
CA GLU A 310 -13.57 -23.42 -16.66
C GLU A 310 -14.93 -24.03 -17.08
N ASN A 311 -14.90 -25.14 -17.82
CA ASN A 311 -16.12 -25.84 -18.25
C ASN A 311 -16.86 -26.45 -17.05
N ALA A 312 -16.14 -27.03 -16.10
CA ALA A 312 -16.73 -27.55 -14.87
C ALA A 312 -17.33 -26.43 -14.02
N ALA A 313 -16.63 -25.30 -13.86
CA ALA A 313 -17.15 -24.13 -13.16
C ALA A 313 -18.39 -23.52 -13.83
N LYS A 314 -18.45 -23.53 -15.18
CA LYS A 314 -19.66 -23.15 -15.95
C LYS A 314 -20.81 -24.12 -15.69
N ALA A 315 -20.57 -25.43 -15.76
CA ALA A 315 -21.58 -26.45 -15.51
C ALA A 315 -22.12 -26.40 -14.06
N ALA A 316 -21.27 -26.05 -13.09
CA ALA A 316 -21.63 -25.84 -11.69
C ALA A 316 -22.34 -24.50 -11.42
N GLY A 317 -22.55 -23.64 -12.44
CA GLY A 317 -23.18 -22.33 -12.27
C GLY A 317 -22.33 -21.30 -11.51
N LYS A 318 -21.03 -21.55 -11.37
CA LYS A 318 -20.06 -20.68 -10.69
C LYS A 318 -19.39 -19.65 -11.62
N TYR A 319 -19.74 -19.68 -12.90
CA TYR A 319 -19.32 -18.70 -13.90
C TYR A 319 -20.37 -17.61 -14.07
N ARG A 320 -20.10 -16.41 -13.56
CA ARG A 320 -21.10 -15.35 -13.39
C ARG A 320 -20.91 -14.21 -14.37
N GLN A 321 -22.02 -13.72 -14.91
CA GLN A 321 -22.05 -12.52 -15.73
C GLN A 321 -22.32 -11.31 -14.85
N GLN A 322 -21.36 -10.38 -14.82
CA GLN A 322 -21.35 -9.22 -13.94
C GLN A 322 -21.43 -7.92 -14.72
N GLY A 323 -22.27 -7.01 -14.22
CA GLY A 323 -22.49 -5.69 -14.83
C GLY A 323 -21.51 -4.63 -14.32
N ARG A 324 -21.78 -3.38 -14.72
CA ARG A 324 -20.91 -2.22 -14.42
C ARG A 324 -20.72 -1.90 -12.93
N ASN A 325 -21.66 -2.31 -12.09
CA ASN A 325 -21.62 -2.05 -10.64
C ASN A 325 -20.91 -3.15 -9.85
N TYR A 326 -20.45 -4.21 -10.52
CA TYR A 326 -19.69 -5.26 -9.85
C TYR A 326 -18.37 -4.69 -9.34
N ILE A 327 -18.09 -4.96 -8.07
CA ILE A 327 -16.81 -4.67 -7.44
C ILE A 327 -15.96 -5.92 -7.63
N VAL A 328 -14.81 -5.75 -8.27
CA VAL A 328 -13.84 -6.85 -8.46
C VAL A 328 -13.36 -7.28 -7.08
N GLU A 329 -13.20 -8.58 -6.90
CA GLU A 329 -12.65 -9.15 -5.66
C GLU A 329 -11.28 -9.79 -5.93
N ASP A 330 -10.48 -9.87 -4.87
CA ASP A 330 -9.15 -10.46 -4.95
C ASP A 330 -9.18 -11.90 -5.48
N GLY A 331 -8.36 -12.16 -6.50
CA GLY A 331 -8.24 -13.44 -7.17
C GLY A 331 -9.33 -13.75 -8.19
N ASP A 332 -10.24 -12.83 -8.50
CA ASP A 332 -11.21 -13.03 -9.58
C ASP A 332 -10.52 -13.40 -10.90
N ILE A 333 -11.02 -14.41 -11.60
CA ILE A 333 -10.63 -14.73 -12.97
C ILE A 333 -11.68 -14.11 -13.88
N ILE A 334 -11.27 -13.12 -14.68
CA ILE A 334 -12.20 -12.27 -15.42
C ILE A 334 -11.94 -12.32 -16.92
N PHE A 335 -13.02 -12.50 -17.68
CA PHE A 335 -13.06 -12.27 -19.11
C PHE A 335 -13.99 -11.09 -19.43
N PHE A 336 -13.44 -10.00 -19.97
CA PHE A 336 -14.22 -8.80 -20.27
C PHE A 336 -14.83 -8.85 -21.67
N LYS A 337 -16.14 -8.58 -21.78
CA LYS A 337 -16.81 -8.30 -23.05
C LYS A 337 -16.91 -6.79 -23.23
N PHE A 338 -16.46 -6.30 -24.38
CA PHE A 338 -16.51 -4.90 -24.73
C PHE A 338 -16.87 -4.74 -26.21
N ASN A 339 -17.43 -3.59 -26.56
CA ASN A 339 -17.62 -3.21 -27.94
C ASN A 339 -16.46 -2.31 -28.39
N THR A 340 -15.89 -2.57 -29.57
CA THR A 340 -14.90 -1.68 -30.16
C THR A 340 -15.59 -0.39 -30.64
N PRO A 341 -15.11 0.81 -30.25
CA PRO A 341 -15.71 2.09 -30.68
C PRO A 341 -15.83 2.25 -32.21
N ASN A 342 -15.01 1.53 -32.98
CA ASN A 342 -14.92 1.62 -34.44
C ASN A 342 -15.60 0.46 -35.20
N GLN A 343 -16.41 -0.39 -34.56
CA GLN A 343 -17.19 -1.35 -35.34
C GLN A 343 -18.36 -0.64 -36.02
N PRO A 344 -18.43 -0.60 -37.37
CA PRO A 344 -19.61 -0.11 -38.04
C PRO A 344 -20.80 -0.96 -37.59
N LYS A 345 -21.87 -0.31 -37.13
CA LYS A 345 -23.13 -0.99 -36.81
C LYS A 345 -23.54 -1.79 -38.04
N LYS A 346 -23.49 -3.12 -37.96
CA LYS A 346 -24.14 -3.98 -38.95
C LYS A 346 -25.63 -3.60 -38.91
N LYS A 347 -26.08 -2.92 -39.97
CA LYS A 347 -27.48 -2.66 -40.24
C LYS A 347 -28.20 -3.96 -40.57
#